data_AF-A0A6N3FTQ7-F1
#
_entry.id   AF-A0A6N3FTQ7-F1
#
_cell.length_a   1.000
_cell.length_b   1.000
_cell.length_c   1.000
_cell.angle_alpha   90.00
_cell.angle_beta   90.00
_cell.angle_gamma   90.00
#
_symmetry.space_group_name_H-M   'P 1'
#
loop_
_entity.id
_entity.type
_entity.pdbx_description
1 polymer ?
#
loop_
_entity_poly.entity_id
_entity_poly.type
_entity_poly.pdbx_seq_one_letter_code
_entity_poly.pdbx_strand_id
1 'polypeptide(L)'
;MKDKYCLDNGRPSIDPVILVKILLIQKLFGIKSMRQTIKEIHTNVAYRWYLGYGFFDKVPHFGTFSKNYTRRFYDNKLFEEIFQHILKIAFENNLINTEQIFIDSTHIKANANKNKYIKKVVQIEAKAYQKELDDEVNLLRKADGKKPIKKKKEAKTKYIKESKTDPESGYYVKSEREKQFAYSLHACVDRHGFILDSHVTPGNIHDSTQLKPMIERMEKAGLKARYVAVDSGYKTPANAHYLIEKLMIPVMPYTRPKGKEGFFKIRDFIYDEYYDSYICPNDEFLTYKRTMPTGHRLYMSNSDTCRECPLLNKCTENKQCQKQIQRHVWQDDLDIVEDLRFMDSIKKIYKMRSQTIERRFGDAKEQHGMRWTRFRSLEKVTMDTMFTCAAMNLKKVSMWLT
;
A
#
# COMPACT_ATOMS: atom_id res chain seq x y z
N MET A 1 11.72 -28.06 9.07
CA MET A 1 11.71 -28.74 7.75
C MET A 1 11.76 -30.27 7.85
N LYS A 2 12.58 -30.87 8.73
CA LYS A 2 12.68 -32.34 8.87
C LYS A 2 11.37 -33.02 9.32
N ASP A 3 10.58 -32.31 10.11
CA ASP A 3 9.25 -32.64 10.63
C ASP A 3 8.16 -32.82 9.56
N LYS A 4 8.35 -32.29 8.35
CA LYS A 4 7.36 -32.39 7.24
C LYS A 4 7.57 -33.62 6.34
N TYR A 5 8.41 -34.59 6.75
CA TYR A 5 8.82 -35.75 5.94
C TYR A 5 8.71 -37.06 6.73
N CYS A 6 8.08 -38.07 6.12
CA CYS A 6 8.17 -39.46 6.56
C CYS A 6 9.42 -40.08 5.94
N LEU A 7 10.32 -40.60 6.78
CA LEU A 7 11.59 -41.21 6.36
C LEU A 7 11.40 -42.65 5.85
N ASP A 8 10.31 -43.31 6.27
CA ASP A 8 10.28 -44.78 6.28
C ASP A 8 9.18 -45.40 5.41
N ASN A 9 8.24 -44.60 4.86
CA ASN A 9 7.10 -45.11 4.08
C ASN A 9 6.93 -44.43 2.71
N GLY A 10 6.90 -45.24 1.64
CA GLY A 10 6.60 -44.83 0.27
C GLY A 10 7.82 -44.45 -0.59
N ARG A 11 7.58 -43.94 -1.82
CA ARG A 11 8.66 -43.48 -2.72
C ARG A 11 9.38 -42.29 -2.07
N PRO A 12 10.72 -42.29 -1.95
CA PRO A 12 11.46 -41.22 -1.30
C PRO A 12 11.14 -39.87 -1.96
N SER A 13 10.73 -38.91 -1.15
CA SER A 13 10.38 -37.57 -1.63
C SER A 13 11.65 -36.75 -1.89
N ILE A 14 11.50 -35.69 -2.68
CA ILE A 14 12.58 -34.72 -2.89
C ILE A 14 12.86 -34.04 -1.55
N ASP A 15 14.13 -33.88 -1.20
CA ASP A 15 14.54 -33.16 0.01
C ASP A 15 13.92 -31.74 0.04
N PRO A 16 13.33 -31.30 1.17
CA PRO A 16 12.72 -29.98 1.31
C PRO A 16 13.69 -28.82 1.02
N VAL A 17 14.95 -28.96 1.39
CA VAL A 17 16.00 -27.97 1.14
C VAL A 17 16.20 -27.83 -0.36
N ILE A 18 16.27 -28.95 -1.10
CA ILE A 18 16.37 -28.94 -2.56
C ILE A 18 15.13 -28.25 -3.17
N LEU A 19 13.92 -28.53 -2.67
CA LEU A 19 12.71 -27.88 -3.15
C LEU A 19 12.73 -26.36 -2.97
N VAL A 20 13.16 -25.87 -1.81
CA VAL A 20 13.31 -24.43 -1.54
C VAL A 20 14.42 -23.83 -2.41
N LYS A 21 15.55 -24.54 -2.60
CA LYS A 21 16.62 -24.10 -3.50
C LYS A 21 16.14 -23.99 -4.95
N ILE A 22 15.35 -24.92 -5.46
CA ILE A 22 14.74 -24.84 -6.80
C ILE A 22 13.83 -23.61 -6.90
N LEU A 23 13.04 -23.32 -5.87
CA LEU A 23 12.20 -22.11 -5.83
C LEU A 23 13.06 -20.84 -5.82
N LEU A 24 14.17 -20.82 -5.06
CA LEU A 24 15.10 -19.69 -5.05
C LEU A 24 15.68 -19.44 -6.45
N ILE A 25 16.14 -20.47 -7.17
CA ILE A 25 16.57 -20.33 -8.58
C ILE A 25 15.45 -19.70 -9.40
N GLN A 26 14.24 -20.24 -9.27
CA GLN A 26 13.10 -19.76 -10.04
C GLN A 26 12.79 -18.27 -9.77
N LYS A 27 12.92 -17.81 -8.52
CA LYS A 27 12.68 -16.40 -8.15
C LYS A 27 13.84 -15.49 -8.49
N LEU A 28 15.07 -15.87 -8.19
CA LEU A 28 16.27 -15.06 -8.42
C LEU A 28 16.49 -14.77 -9.91
N PHE A 29 16.19 -15.75 -10.77
CA PHE A 29 16.36 -15.64 -12.23
C PHE A 29 15.05 -15.41 -12.99
N GLY A 30 13.93 -15.17 -12.29
CA GLY A 30 12.67 -14.79 -12.93
C GLY A 30 12.06 -15.86 -13.85
N ILE A 31 12.41 -17.13 -13.66
CA ILE A 31 11.96 -18.23 -14.53
C ILE A 31 10.44 -18.40 -14.36
N LYS A 32 9.68 -18.21 -15.44
CA LYS A 32 8.23 -18.06 -15.40
C LYS A 32 7.47 -19.37 -15.16
N SER A 33 8.07 -20.51 -15.47
CA SER A 33 7.42 -21.81 -15.45
C SER A 33 8.21 -22.83 -14.66
N MET A 34 7.54 -23.62 -13.81
CA MET A 34 8.14 -24.77 -13.14
C MET A 34 8.72 -25.79 -14.13
N ARG A 35 8.12 -25.97 -15.30
CA ARG A 35 8.66 -26.84 -16.35
C ARG A 35 9.97 -26.29 -16.90
N GLN A 36 10.02 -24.98 -17.13
CA GLN A 36 11.22 -24.31 -17.61
C GLN A 36 12.33 -24.37 -16.55
N THR A 37 12.01 -24.16 -15.26
CA THR A 37 12.97 -24.30 -14.16
C THR A 37 13.63 -25.68 -14.16
N ILE A 38 12.84 -26.76 -14.27
CA ILE A 38 13.40 -28.12 -14.36
C ILE A 38 14.22 -28.31 -15.63
N LYS A 39 13.76 -27.82 -16.79
CA LYS A 39 14.52 -27.89 -18.05
C LYS A 39 15.88 -27.18 -17.94
N GLU A 40 15.93 -26.03 -17.28
CA GLU A 40 17.18 -25.32 -17.05
C GLU A 40 18.08 -26.07 -16.05
N ILE A 41 17.52 -26.70 -15.01
CA ILE A 41 18.32 -27.53 -14.07
C ILE A 41 18.91 -28.76 -14.79
N HIS A 42 18.28 -29.29 -15.83
CA HIS A 42 18.86 -30.38 -16.62
C HIS A 42 20.16 -29.96 -17.32
N THR A 43 20.24 -28.74 -17.84
CA THR A 43 21.34 -28.29 -18.71
C THR A 43 22.33 -27.34 -18.03
N ASN A 44 21.92 -26.64 -16.98
CA ASN A 44 22.74 -25.63 -16.32
C ASN A 44 23.55 -26.24 -15.16
N VAL A 45 24.86 -26.36 -15.36
CA VAL A 45 25.79 -26.96 -14.38
C VAL A 45 25.82 -26.18 -13.07
N ALA A 46 25.72 -24.85 -13.09
CA ALA A 46 25.72 -24.04 -11.88
C ALA A 46 24.47 -24.29 -11.02
N TYR A 47 23.31 -24.48 -11.65
CA TYR A 47 22.08 -24.84 -10.95
C TYR A 47 22.17 -26.23 -10.33
N ARG A 48 22.74 -27.21 -11.06
CA ARG A 48 22.95 -28.57 -10.53
C ARG A 48 23.87 -28.54 -9.32
N TRP A 49 25.01 -27.85 -9.43
CA TRP A 49 25.97 -27.71 -8.34
C TRP A 49 25.34 -27.08 -7.09
N TYR A 50 24.58 -25.98 -7.24
CA TYR A 50 23.86 -25.34 -6.12
C TYR A 50 22.85 -26.27 -5.44
N LEU A 51 22.18 -27.12 -6.23
CA LEU A 51 21.22 -28.10 -5.74
C LEU A 51 21.88 -29.35 -5.14
N GLY A 52 23.20 -29.52 -5.29
CA GLY A 52 23.92 -30.72 -4.86
C GLY A 52 23.76 -31.90 -5.81
N TYR A 53 23.37 -31.68 -7.06
CA TYR A 53 23.27 -32.71 -8.08
C TYR A 53 24.59 -32.85 -8.87
N GLY A 54 25.13 -34.06 -8.93
CA GLY A 54 26.18 -34.46 -9.86
C GLY A 54 25.69 -34.50 -11.31
N PHE A 55 26.57 -34.74 -12.27
CA PHE A 55 26.20 -34.74 -13.71
C PHE A 55 25.19 -35.83 -14.09
N PHE A 56 25.29 -37.01 -13.47
CA PHE A 56 24.47 -38.18 -13.78
C PHE A 56 23.22 -38.31 -12.89
N ASP A 57 23.06 -37.43 -11.90
CA ASP A 57 21.92 -37.47 -10.99
C ASP A 57 20.61 -37.17 -11.71
N LYS A 58 19.57 -37.90 -11.30
CA LYS A 58 18.22 -37.71 -11.84
C LYS A 58 17.60 -36.45 -11.24
N VAL A 59 17.34 -35.47 -12.11
CA VAL A 59 16.61 -34.25 -11.73
C VAL A 59 15.13 -34.59 -11.52
N PRO A 60 14.47 -34.01 -10.50
CA PRO A 60 13.07 -34.26 -10.27
C PRO A 60 12.17 -33.79 -11.41
N HIS A 61 11.12 -34.56 -11.69
CA HIS A 61 10.11 -34.17 -12.67
C HIS A 61 9.27 -32.97 -12.18
N PHE A 62 8.90 -32.06 -13.09
CA PHE A 62 8.16 -30.83 -12.76
C PHE A 62 6.83 -31.10 -12.02
N GLY A 63 6.17 -32.23 -12.31
CA GLY A 63 4.93 -32.62 -11.65
C GLY A 63 5.12 -32.94 -10.17
N THR A 64 6.26 -33.53 -9.81
CA THR A 64 6.63 -33.82 -8.42
C THR A 64 6.92 -32.53 -7.67
N PHE A 65 7.66 -31.61 -8.31
CA PHE A 65 7.92 -30.27 -7.77
C PHE A 65 6.61 -29.50 -7.52
N SER A 66 5.70 -29.44 -8.50
CA SER A 66 4.43 -28.73 -8.39
C SER A 66 3.49 -29.32 -7.33
N LYS A 67 3.40 -30.65 -7.23
CA LYS A 67 2.59 -31.32 -6.20
C LYS A 67 3.15 -31.09 -4.80
N ASN A 68 4.47 -31.16 -4.63
CA ASN A 68 5.11 -30.88 -3.34
C ASN A 68 4.98 -29.41 -2.94
N TYR A 69 5.12 -28.48 -3.89
CA TYR A 69 4.85 -27.06 -3.66
C TYR A 69 3.45 -26.84 -3.06
N THR A 70 2.43 -27.35 -3.76
CA THR A 70 1.03 -27.17 -3.35
C THR A 70 0.69 -27.88 -2.04
N ARG A 71 1.28 -29.05 -1.75
CA ARG A 71 0.89 -29.86 -0.57
C ARG A 71 1.68 -29.55 0.69
N ARG A 72 2.98 -29.26 0.57
CA ARG A 72 3.92 -29.23 1.72
C ARG A 72 4.28 -27.82 2.16
N PHE A 73 4.28 -26.89 1.22
CA PHE A 73 4.66 -25.51 1.47
C PHE A 73 3.45 -24.61 1.74
N TYR A 74 2.23 -25.14 1.73
CA TYR A 74 0.98 -24.38 1.90
C TYR A 74 0.77 -23.77 3.29
N ASP A 75 1.59 -24.14 4.27
CA ASP A 75 1.53 -23.59 5.62
C ASP A 75 2.29 -22.24 5.63
N ASN A 76 1.55 -21.16 5.91
CA ASN A 76 1.96 -19.76 5.71
C ASN A 76 3.25 -19.36 6.44
N LYS A 77 3.71 -20.14 7.43
CA LYS A 77 4.82 -19.75 8.29
C LYS A 77 6.19 -19.91 7.65
N LEU A 78 6.41 -20.87 6.76
CA LEU A 78 7.78 -21.16 6.32
C LEU A 78 8.42 -20.01 5.53
N PHE A 79 7.70 -19.42 4.58
CA PHE A 79 8.25 -18.32 3.78
C PHE A 79 8.38 -17.03 4.59
N GLU A 80 7.51 -16.84 5.58
CA GLU A 80 7.64 -15.77 6.56
C GLU A 80 8.90 -15.97 7.42
N GLU A 81 9.14 -17.18 7.94
CA GLU A 81 10.36 -17.53 8.69
C GLU A 81 11.63 -17.31 7.85
N ILE A 82 11.64 -17.72 6.58
CA ILE A 82 12.76 -17.48 5.67
C ILE A 82 12.98 -15.98 5.46
N PHE A 83 11.91 -15.21 5.22
CA PHE A 83 11.97 -13.77 5.07
C PHE A 83 12.56 -13.10 6.31
N GLN A 84 12.03 -13.43 7.49
CA GLN A 84 12.48 -12.88 8.77
C GLN A 84 13.94 -13.26 9.06
N HIS A 85 14.35 -14.49 8.74
CA HIS A 85 15.73 -14.92 8.92
C HIS A 85 16.70 -14.13 8.03
N ILE A 86 16.36 -13.93 6.74
CA ILE A 86 17.18 -13.11 5.83
C ILE A 86 17.25 -11.65 6.31
N LEU A 87 16.12 -11.11 6.78
CA LEU A 87 16.05 -9.77 7.33
C LEU A 87 16.91 -9.64 8.59
N LYS A 88 16.89 -10.65 9.47
CA LYS A 88 17.74 -10.72 10.67
C LYS A 88 19.23 -10.69 10.30
N ILE A 89 19.66 -11.45 9.28
CA ILE A 89 21.05 -11.40 8.80
C ILE A 89 21.41 -9.98 8.34
N ALA A 90 20.51 -9.31 7.62
CA ALA A 90 20.75 -7.94 7.18
C ALA A 90 20.84 -6.94 8.35
N PHE A 91 20.04 -7.14 9.42
CA PHE A 91 20.15 -6.36 10.66
C PHE A 91 21.46 -6.61 11.41
N GLU A 92 21.85 -7.87 11.60
CA GLU A 92 23.09 -8.25 12.30
C GLU A 92 24.35 -7.72 11.60
N ASN A 93 24.26 -7.48 10.28
CA ASN A 93 25.35 -6.90 9.49
C ASN A 93 25.22 -5.39 9.28
N ASN A 94 24.32 -4.70 9.99
CA ASN A 94 24.10 -3.24 9.89
C ASN A 94 23.78 -2.74 8.46
N LEU A 95 23.12 -3.56 7.64
CA LEU A 95 22.81 -3.22 6.25
C LEU A 95 21.51 -2.42 6.11
N ILE A 96 20.69 -2.37 7.16
CA ILE A 96 19.34 -1.77 7.16
C ILE A 96 19.35 -0.44 7.89
N ASN A 97 18.70 0.57 7.30
CA ASN A 97 18.43 1.86 7.95
C ASN A 97 16.92 2.07 8.15
N THR A 98 16.45 1.92 9.38
CA THR A 98 15.01 2.06 9.70
C THR A 98 14.56 3.50 9.92
N GLU A 99 15.46 4.48 9.95
CA GLU A 99 15.09 5.88 10.21
C GLU A 99 14.16 6.43 9.11
N GLN A 100 14.44 6.05 7.86
CA GLN A 100 13.70 6.49 6.67
C GLN A 100 13.10 5.29 5.96
N ILE A 101 11.78 5.24 5.93
CA ILE A 101 11.03 4.16 5.28
C ILE A 101 10.19 4.69 4.13
N PHE A 102 10.05 3.86 3.11
CA PHE A 102 9.32 4.14 1.88
C PHE A 102 8.19 3.13 1.76
N ILE A 103 6.96 3.63 1.65
CA ILE A 103 5.75 2.84 1.57
C ILE A 103 5.08 3.11 0.23
N ASP A 104 4.82 2.04 -0.50
CA ASP A 104 4.13 2.10 -1.78
C ASP A 104 3.50 0.75 -2.09
N SER A 105 2.66 0.70 -3.12
CA SER A 105 2.03 -0.52 -3.60
C SER A 105 2.28 -0.76 -5.07
N THR A 106 2.19 -2.02 -5.48
CA THR A 106 2.25 -2.39 -6.89
C THR A 106 1.22 -3.44 -7.25
N HIS A 107 0.56 -3.21 -8.38
CA HIS A 107 -0.47 -4.12 -8.87
C HIS A 107 0.16 -5.28 -9.65
N ILE A 108 -0.23 -6.49 -9.28
CA ILE A 108 0.13 -7.77 -9.90
C ILE A 108 -1.10 -8.31 -10.60
N LYS A 109 -1.00 -8.59 -11.90
CA LYS A 109 -2.14 -9.09 -12.67
C LYS A 109 -2.52 -10.50 -12.20
N ALA A 110 -3.79 -10.70 -11.84
CA ALA A 110 -4.28 -12.00 -11.40
C ALA A 110 -4.41 -12.97 -12.57
N ASN A 111 -4.25 -14.27 -12.30
CA ASN A 111 -4.54 -15.36 -13.23
C ASN A 111 -6.07 -15.59 -13.38
N ALA A 112 -6.75 -14.54 -13.85
CA ALA A 112 -8.19 -14.48 -14.04
C ALA A 112 -8.56 -13.70 -15.30
N ASN A 113 -9.61 -14.15 -15.99
CA ASN A 113 -10.09 -13.48 -17.18
C ASN A 113 -10.97 -12.27 -16.81
N LYS A 114 -10.59 -11.08 -17.26
CA LYS A 114 -11.29 -9.81 -17.00
C LYS A 114 -12.76 -9.79 -17.47
N ASN A 115 -13.14 -10.63 -18.42
CA ASN A 115 -14.50 -10.71 -18.97
C ASN A 115 -15.36 -11.78 -18.28
N LYS A 116 -14.79 -12.64 -17.44
CA LYS A 116 -15.53 -13.71 -16.74
C LYS A 116 -15.77 -13.32 -15.28
N TYR A 117 -16.81 -12.53 -15.04
CA TYR A 117 -17.17 -12.05 -13.70
C TYR A 117 -18.66 -12.15 -13.40
N ILE A 118 -18.99 -12.09 -12.12
CA ILE A 118 -20.34 -11.86 -11.61
C ILE A 118 -20.37 -10.50 -10.90
N LYS A 119 -21.53 -9.82 -10.94
CA LYS A 119 -21.74 -8.60 -10.17
C LYS A 119 -22.23 -9.02 -8.79
N LYS A 120 -21.45 -8.71 -7.76
CA LYS A 120 -21.80 -9.02 -6.37
C LYS A 120 -22.03 -7.72 -5.61
N VAL A 121 -23.09 -7.69 -4.82
CA VAL A 121 -23.36 -6.59 -3.90
C VAL A 121 -22.56 -6.85 -2.64
N VAL A 122 -21.69 -5.91 -2.29
CA VAL A 122 -20.88 -6.00 -1.07
C VAL A 122 -21.13 -4.77 -0.22
N GLN A 123 -21.20 -4.98 1.09
CA GLN A 123 -21.30 -3.91 2.06
C GLN A 123 -19.98 -3.14 2.12
N ILE A 124 -20.06 -1.81 2.11
CA ILE A 124 -18.89 -0.97 2.28
C ILE A 124 -18.49 -1.06 3.75
N GLU A 125 -17.35 -1.71 4.00
CA GLU A 125 -16.74 -1.72 5.32
C GLU A 125 -16.41 -0.29 5.76
N ALA A 126 -16.67 -0.01 7.04
CA ALA A 126 -16.26 1.25 7.65
C ALA A 126 -14.73 1.33 7.62
N LYS A 127 -14.19 2.51 7.32
CA LYS A 127 -12.74 2.72 7.35
C LYS A 127 -12.23 2.55 8.78
N ALA A 128 -11.01 2.05 8.95
CA ALA A 128 -10.42 1.81 10.28
C ALA A 128 -10.43 3.06 11.19
N TYR A 129 -10.22 4.24 10.61
CA TYR A 129 -10.25 5.54 11.31
C TYR A 129 -11.65 6.14 11.48
N GLN A 130 -12.71 5.50 10.96
CA GLN A 130 -14.05 6.09 10.99
C GLN A 130 -14.56 6.25 12.43
N LYS A 131 -14.18 5.33 13.32
CA LYS A 131 -14.55 5.41 14.74
C LYS A 131 -13.90 6.61 15.41
N GLU A 132 -12.57 6.76 15.25
CA GLU A 132 -11.79 7.89 15.78
C GLU A 132 -12.37 9.23 15.27
N LEU A 133 -12.62 9.31 13.96
CA LEU A 133 -13.25 10.49 13.34
C LEU A 133 -14.66 10.78 13.90
N ASP A 134 -15.49 9.75 14.03
CA ASP A 134 -16.86 9.90 14.56
C ASP A 134 -16.83 10.39 16.01
N ASP A 135 -15.93 9.87 16.84
CA ASP A 135 -15.78 10.24 18.24
C ASP A 135 -15.37 11.71 18.36
N GLU A 136 -14.39 12.17 17.58
CA GLU A 136 -13.93 13.55 17.57
C GLU A 136 -14.98 14.53 17.00
N VAL A 137 -15.64 14.17 15.91
CA VAL A 137 -16.76 14.95 15.37
C VAL A 137 -17.89 15.06 16.40
N ASN A 138 -18.16 14.01 17.17
CA ASN A 138 -19.17 14.05 18.21
C ASN A 138 -18.78 14.94 19.39
N LEU A 139 -17.49 15.01 19.75
CA LEU A 139 -16.99 15.96 20.74
C LEU A 139 -17.19 17.41 20.29
N LEU A 140 -16.79 17.73 19.06
CA LEU A 140 -16.99 19.07 18.47
C LEU A 140 -18.48 19.44 18.40
N ARG A 141 -19.34 18.50 18.02
CA ARG A 141 -20.79 18.75 17.99
C ARG A 141 -21.39 18.98 19.37
N LYS A 142 -20.90 18.29 20.40
CA LYS A 142 -21.35 18.54 21.79
C LYS A 142 -20.93 19.92 22.27
N ALA A 143 -19.71 20.36 21.95
CA ALA A 143 -19.24 21.71 22.25
C ALA A 143 -20.13 22.78 21.57
N ASP A 144 -20.57 22.52 20.33
CA ASP A 144 -21.54 23.35 19.60
C ASP A 144 -22.99 23.27 20.14
N GLY A 145 -23.27 22.53 21.20
CA GLY A 145 -24.63 22.27 21.70
C GLY A 145 -25.50 21.41 20.78
N LYS A 146 -24.91 20.75 19.77
CA LYS A 146 -25.61 19.90 18.80
C LYS A 146 -25.62 18.44 19.27
N LYS A 147 -26.71 17.72 18.92
CA LYS A 147 -26.83 16.30 19.21
C LYS A 147 -25.73 15.50 18.47
N PRO A 148 -25.20 14.43 19.11
CA PRO A 148 -24.24 13.52 18.48
C PRO A 148 -24.87 12.86 17.26
N ILE A 149 -24.03 12.51 16.29
CA ILE A 149 -24.47 11.86 15.07
C ILE A 149 -24.89 10.43 15.42
N LYS A 150 -26.15 10.09 15.14
CA LYS A 150 -26.59 8.69 15.23
C LYS A 150 -25.87 7.90 14.14
N LYS A 151 -25.23 6.78 14.53
CA LYS A 151 -24.67 5.81 13.57
C LYS A 151 -25.78 5.42 12.58
N LYS A 152 -25.53 5.62 11.29
CA LYS A 152 -26.45 5.11 10.25
C LYS A 152 -26.47 3.59 10.36
N LYS A 153 -27.65 3.02 10.61
CA LYS A 153 -27.84 1.55 10.71
C LYS A 153 -27.71 0.84 9.35
N GLU A 154 -27.85 1.57 8.25
CA GLU A 154 -27.78 1.00 6.90
C GLU A 154 -26.35 0.98 6.37
N ALA A 155 -25.80 -0.23 6.24
CA ALA A 155 -24.55 -0.46 5.54
C ALA A 155 -24.73 -0.07 4.07
N LYS A 156 -23.98 0.95 3.61
CA LYS A 156 -23.97 1.31 2.19
C LYS A 156 -23.49 0.11 1.38
N THR A 157 -24.19 -0.21 0.31
CA THR A 157 -23.80 -1.30 -0.59
C THR A 157 -23.16 -0.74 -1.86
N LYS A 158 -22.22 -1.49 -2.43
CA LYS A 158 -21.64 -1.21 -3.75
C LYS A 158 -21.62 -2.48 -4.59
N TYR A 159 -21.75 -2.30 -5.90
CA TYR A 159 -21.52 -3.37 -6.86
C TYR A 159 -20.02 -3.52 -7.11
N ILE A 160 -19.50 -4.73 -6.89
CA ILE A 160 -18.15 -5.11 -7.30
C ILE A 160 -18.21 -6.20 -8.37
N LYS A 161 -17.20 -6.22 -9.23
CA LYS A 161 -16.99 -7.33 -10.15
C LYS A 161 -16.16 -8.39 -9.43
N GLU A 162 -16.73 -9.56 -9.22
CA GLU A 162 -16.06 -10.73 -8.63
C GLU A 162 -15.72 -11.70 -9.75
N SER A 163 -14.47 -12.16 -9.82
CA SER A 163 -14.00 -13.09 -10.84
C SER A 163 -14.58 -14.48 -10.61
N LYS A 164 -15.04 -15.15 -11.68
CA LYS A 164 -15.53 -16.54 -11.59
C LYS A 164 -14.41 -17.54 -11.32
N THR A 165 -13.17 -17.22 -11.68
CA THR A 165 -12.03 -18.14 -11.58
C THR A 165 -11.15 -17.88 -10.36
N ASP A 166 -11.13 -16.65 -9.86
CA ASP A 166 -10.33 -16.23 -8.71
C ASP A 166 -11.07 -15.14 -7.92
N PRO A 167 -12.09 -15.51 -7.13
CA PRO A 167 -12.99 -14.57 -6.47
C PRO A 167 -12.30 -13.57 -5.52
N GLU A 168 -11.15 -13.95 -4.97
CA GLU A 168 -10.35 -13.13 -4.04
C GLU A 168 -9.51 -12.05 -4.76
N SER A 169 -9.44 -12.10 -6.09
CA SER A 169 -8.80 -11.04 -6.87
C SER A 169 -9.70 -9.81 -7.01
N GLY A 170 -9.11 -8.62 -6.85
CA GLY A 170 -9.84 -7.36 -6.96
C GLY A 170 -9.89 -6.86 -8.40
N TYR A 171 -11.06 -6.39 -8.84
CA TYR A 171 -11.17 -5.74 -10.16
C TYR A 171 -10.58 -4.33 -10.12
N TYR A 172 -9.46 -4.15 -10.80
CA TYR A 172 -8.67 -2.92 -10.83
C TYR A 172 -8.84 -2.20 -12.17
N VAL A 173 -8.97 -0.88 -12.10
CA VAL A 173 -9.10 0.02 -13.25
C VAL A 173 -8.05 1.12 -13.11
N LYS A 174 -7.02 1.07 -13.96
CA LYS A 174 -5.99 2.12 -14.03
C LYS A 174 -6.33 3.19 -15.06
N SER A 175 -6.87 2.76 -16.19
CA SER A 175 -7.32 3.62 -17.29
C SER A 175 -8.47 2.94 -18.03
N GLU A 176 -9.06 3.60 -19.01
CA GLU A 176 -10.11 2.99 -19.85
C GLU A 176 -9.64 1.70 -20.54
N ARG A 177 -8.35 1.64 -20.91
CA ARG A 177 -7.72 0.52 -21.62
C ARG A 177 -7.18 -0.55 -20.65
N GLU A 178 -6.70 -0.16 -19.48
CA GLU A 178 -6.10 -1.07 -18.49
C GLU A 178 -7.11 -1.44 -17.39
N LYS A 179 -7.98 -2.40 -17.71
CA LYS A 179 -8.94 -3.02 -16.78
C LYS A 179 -8.64 -4.49 -16.61
N GLN A 180 -8.40 -4.95 -15.38
CA GLN A 180 -8.06 -6.33 -15.10
C GLN A 180 -8.34 -6.73 -13.65
N PHE A 181 -8.41 -8.03 -13.39
CA PHE A 181 -8.31 -8.54 -12.03
C PHE A 181 -6.85 -8.51 -11.57
N ALA A 182 -6.62 -8.04 -10.35
CA ALA A 182 -5.29 -7.84 -9.80
C ALA A 182 -5.27 -8.06 -8.28
N TYR A 183 -4.06 -8.28 -7.78
CA TYR A 183 -3.71 -8.15 -6.38
C TYR A 183 -2.76 -6.95 -6.22
N SER A 184 -2.80 -6.29 -5.07
CA SER A 184 -1.89 -5.20 -4.73
C SER A 184 -0.90 -5.69 -3.69
N LEU A 185 0.38 -5.70 -4.03
CA LEU A 185 1.47 -5.91 -3.08
C LEU A 185 1.83 -4.56 -2.48
N HIS A 186 1.62 -4.41 -1.17
CA HIS A 186 2.11 -3.27 -0.41
C HIS A 186 3.45 -3.67 0.21
N ALA A 187 4.44 -2.81 0.09
CA ALA A 187 5.76 -3.06 0.65
C ALA A 187 6.25 -1.84 1.42
N CYS A 188 6.99 -2.10 2.49
CA CYS A 188 7.79 -1.12 3.19
C CYS A 188 9.26 -1.41 2.91
N VAL A 189 9.99 -0.39 2.46
CA VAL A 189 11.38 -0.50 2.05
C VAL A 189 12.22 0.55 2.77
N ASP A 190 13.43 0.18 3.16
CA ASP A 190 14.39 1.10 3.79
C ASP A 190 15.12 1.98 2.75
N ARG A 191 15.95 2.92 3.22
CA ARG A 191 16.79 3.77 2.35
C ARG A 191 17.68 2.98 1.40
N HIS A 192 18.19 1.83 1.82
CA HIS A 192 19.10 1.03 1.02
C HIS A 192 18.36 0.16 0.00
N GLY A 193 17.06 -0.07 0.15
CA GLY A 193 16.24 -0.90 -0.71
C GLY A 193 15.95 -2.30 -0.16
N PHE A 194 16.22 -2.57 1.11
CA PHE A 194 15.78 -3.78 1.81
C PHE A 194 14.29 -3.68 2.10
N ILE A 195 13.56 -4.74 1.76
CA ILE A 195 12.13 -4.85 2.06
C ILE A 195 12.01 -5.24 3.54
N LEU A 196 11.41 -4.38 4.35
CA LEU A 196 11.25 -4.58 5.80
C LEU A 196 9.96 -5.35 6.11
N ASP A 197 8.90 -5.04 5.38
CA ASP A 197 7.60 -5.69 5.52
C ASP A 197 6.87 -5.69 4.17
N SER A 198 6.03 -6.70 3.95
CA SER A 198 5.19 -6.76 2.75
C SER A 198 3.92 -7.58 2.98
N HIS A 199 2.81 -7.14 2.39
CA HIS A 199 1.56 -7.88 2.40
C HIS A 199 0.76 -7.67 1.12
N VAL A 200 -0.14 -8.61 0.83
CA VAL A 200 -0.97 -8.57 -0.37
C VAL A 200 -2.42 -8.31 0.00
N THR A 201 -3.08 -7.48 -0.80
CA THR A 201 -4.53 -7.27 -0.76
C THR A 201 -5.16 -7.50 -2.14
N PRO A 202 -6.48 -7.70 -2.21
CA PRO A 202 -7.21 -7.62 -3.47
C PRO A 202 -7.04 -6.23 -4.12
N GLY A 203 -6.82 -6.17 -5.44
CA GLY A 203 -6.51 -4.92 -6.16
C GLY A 203 -7.63 -3.88 -6.24
N ASN A 204 -8.77 -4.10 -5.58
CA ASN A 204 -9.86 -3.14 -5.42
C ASN A 204 -9.85 -2.47 -4.03
N ILE A 205 -8.94 -2.87 -3.14
CA ILE A 205 -8.68 -2.18 -1.87
C ILE A 205 -7.84 -0.93 -2.17
N HIS A 206 -8.22 0.19 -1.55
CA HIS A 206 -7.55 1.47 -1.76
C HIS A 206 -6.27 1.54 -0.94
N ASP A 207 -5.16 1.92 -1.57
CA ASP A 207 -3.82 1.90 -0.96
C ASP A 207 -3.74 2.69 0.35
N SER A 208 -4.42 3.84 0.44
CA SER A 208 -4.40 4.68 1.64
C SER A 208 -4.85 3.98 2.92
N THR A 209 -5.65 2.91 2.84
CA THR A 209 -6.11 2.18 4.03
C THR A 209 -5.06 1.22 4.58
N GLN A 210 -3.98 0.97 3.84
CA GLN A 210 -2.96 -0.02 4.18
C GLN A 210 -1.75 0.57 4.93
N LEU A 211 -1.68 1.89 5.09
CA LEU A 211 -0.59 2.55 5.82
C LEU A 211 -0.59 2.19 7.30
N LYS A 212 -1.69 2.44 8.02
CA LYS A 212 -1.82 2.15 9.47
C LYS A 212 -1.54 0.67 9.79
N PRO A 213 -2.15 -0.32 9.12
CA PRO A 213 -1.83 -1.73 9.36
C PRO A 213 -0.36 -2.08 9.15
N MET A 214 0.32 -1.45 8.18
CA MET A 214 1.72 -1.75 7.89
C MET A 214 2.65 -1.15 8.95
N ILE A 215 2.40 0.09 9.38
CA ILE A 215 3.15 0.70 10.49
C ILE A 215 2.97 -0.12 11.78
N GLU A 216 1.75 -0.55 12.10
CA GLU A 216 1.50 -1.38 13.29
C GLU A 216 2.24 -2.73 13.24
N ARG A 217 2.37 -3.36 12.06
CA ARG A 217 3.17 -4.59 11.92
C ARG A 217 4.66 -4.32 12.12
N MET A 218 5.16 -3.20 11.61
CA MET A 218 6.56 -2.81 11.80
C MET A 218 6.87 -2.52 13.27
N GLU A 219 6.00 -1.78 13.95
CA GLU A 219 6.13 -1.51 15.39
C GLU A 219 6.12 -2.81 16.21
N LYS A 220 5.25 -3.76 15.87
CA LYS A 220 5.23 -5.11 16.49
C LYS A 220 6.52 -5.89 16.26
N ALA A 221 7.17 -5.68 15.12
CA ALA A 221 8.48 -6.26 14.81
C ALA A 221 9.65 -5.49 15.48
N GLY A 222 9.37 -4.46 16.29
CA GLY A 222 10.38 -3.64 16.97
C GLY A 222 11.04 -2.60 16.07
N LEU A 223 10.54 -2.38 14.85
CA LEU A 223 11.08 -1.42 13.91
C LEU A 223 10.41 -0.06 14.09
N LYS A 224 11.21 0.97 14.39
CA LYS A 224 10.74 2.35 14.50
C LYS A 224 11.30 3.19 13.38
N ALA A 225 10.41 3.91 12.71
CA ALA A 225 10.75 4.86 11.67
C ALA A 225 10.54 6.29 12.16
N ARG A 226 11.40 7.20 11.69
CA ARG A 226 11.28 8.64 11.94
C ARG A 226 10.62 9.35 10.76
N TYR A 227 10.97 8.96 9.54
CA TYR A 227 10.43 9.53 8.31
C TYR A 227 9.67 8.46 7.52
N VAL A 228 8.43 8.77 7.15
CA VAL A 228 7.58 7.85 6.37
C VAL A 228 7.24 8.50 5.04
N ALA A 229 7.89 8.03 3.98
CA ALA A 229 7.70 8.53 2.62
C ALA A 229 6.69 7.69 1.84
N VAL A 230 5.64 8.35 1.31
CA VAL A 230 4.52 7.69 0.63
C VAL A 230 4.14 8.40 -0.67
N ASP A 231 3.45 7.70 -1.57
CA ASP A 231 2.85 8.33 -2.76
C ASP A 231 1.66 9.23 -2.42
N SER A 232 1.28 10.07 -3.39
CA SER A 232 0.06 10.88 -3.42
C SER A 232 -1.22 10.07 -3.12
N GLY A 233 -1.27 8.79 -3.49
CA GLY A 233 -2.39 7.90 -3.16
C GLY A 233 -2.62 7.68 -1.66
N TYR A 234 -1.59 7.88 -0.84
CA TYR A 234 -1.65 7.75 0.63
C TYR A 234 -1.92 9.07 1.34
N LYS A 235 -1.81 10.21 0.65
CA LYS A 235 -2.00 11.55 1.21
C LYS A 235 -3.46 11.80 1.54
N THR A 236 -3.83 11.52 2.79
CA THR A 236 -5.18 11.70 3.32
C THR A 236 -5.09 12.30 4.73
N PRO A 237 -6.11 13.06 5.20
CA PRO A 237 -6.10 13.62 6.55
C PRO A 237 -5.86 12.56 7.62
N ALA A 238 -6.51 11.39 7.49
CA ALA A 238 -6.38 10.29 8.44
C ALA A 238 -4.95 9.74 8.54
N ASN A 239 -4.25 9.60 7.41
CA ASN A 239 -2.87 9.10 7.42
C ASN A 239 -1.88 10.14 7.93
N ALA A 240 -2.10 11.43 7.62
CA ALA A 240 -1.28 12.51 8.16
C ALA A 240 -1.43 12.58 9.68
N HIS A 241 -2.67 12.64 10.17
CA HIS A 241 -3.01 12.61 11.59
C HIS A 241 -2.38 11.43 12.32
N TYR A 242 -2.58 10.21 11.81
CA TYR A 242 -2.00 9.00 12.41
C TYR A 242 -0.47 9.03 12.51
N LEU A 243 0.23 9.53 11.49
CA LEU A 243 1.69 9.61 11.52
C LEU A 243 2.18 10.67 12.51
N ILE A 244 1.52 11.82 12.56
CA ILE A 244 1.88 12.93 13.46
C ILE A 244 1.61 12.54 14.92
N GLU A 245 0.47 11.91 15.23
CA GLU A 245 0.19 11.37 16.57
C GLU A 245 1.23 10.35 17.03
N LYS A 246 1.77 9.56 16.08
CA LYS A 246 2.85 8.60 16.32
C LYS A 246 4.24 9.23 16.39
N LEU A 247 4.33 10.57 16.31
CA LEU A 247 5.59 11.33 16.26
C LEU A 247 6.50 10.93 15.09
N MET A 248 5.90 10.47 13.99
CA MET A 248 6.58 10.17 12.73
C MET A 248 6.40 11.35 11.77
N ILE A 249 7.45 11.71 11.04
CA ILE A 249 7.43 12.82 10.08
C ILE A 249 6.89 12.30 8.74
N PRO A 250 5.69 12.74 8.32
CA PRO A 250 5.12 12.35 7.03
C PRO A 250 5.84 13.03 5.87
N VAL A 251 6.32 12.24 4.92
CA VAL A 251 6.99 12.74 3.70
C VAL A 251 6.08 12.44 2.49
N MET A 252 5.17 13.37 2.19
CA MET A 252 4.14 13.20 1.16
C MET A 252 4.29 14.25 0.03
N PRO A 253 3.92 13.93 -1.22
CA PRO A 253 4.05 14.88 -2.33
C PRO A 253 3.05 16.03 -2.27
N TYR A 254 3.29 17.03 -3.12
CA TYR A 254 2.29 18.04 -3.42
C TYR A 254 1.07 17.44 -4.11
N THR A 255 -0.12 17.85 -3.65
CA THR A 255 -1.35 17.60 -4.39
C THR A 255 -1.76 18.89 -5.08
N ARG A 256 -1.83 18.89 -6.41
CA ARG A 256 -2.28 20.06 -7.15
C ARG A 256 -3.71 20.43 -6.71
N PRO A 257 -3.96 21.69 -6.30
CA PRO A 257 -5.28 22.14 -5.89
C PRO A 257 -6.29 21.93 -7.01
N LYS A 258 -7.38 21.24 -6.68
CA LYS A 258 -8.50 21.01 -7.59
C LYS A 258 -9.40 22.24 -7.59
N GLY A 259 -10.03 22.52 -8.73
CA GLY A 259 -10.93 23.65 -8.90
C GLY A 259 -11.16 23.95 -10.38
N LYS A 260 -12.21 24.73 -10.67
CA LYS A 260 -12.47 25.24 -12.02
C LYS A 260 -11.40 26.27 -12.39
N GLU A 261 -10.92 26.25 -13.63
CA GLU A 261 -9.98 27.26 -14.11
C GLU A 261 -10.64 28.65 -14.07
N GLY A 262 -9.84 29.68 -13.73
CA GLY A 262 -10.32 31.05 -13.57
C GLY A 262 -10.96 31.39 -12.21
N PHE A 263 -11.26 30.38 -11.38
CA PHE A 263 -11.83 30.59 -10.04
C PHE A 263 -10.77 30.58 -8.94
N PHE A 264 -11.03 31.32 -7.86
CA PHE A 264 -10.23 31.27 -6.64
C PHE A 264 -10.25 29.88 -6.03
N LYS A 265 -9.05 29.43 -5.66
CA LYS A 265 -8.76 28.15 -5.03
C LYS A 265 -8.62 28.36 -3.52
N ILE A 266 -8.67 27.26 -2.76
CA ILE A 266 -8.60 27.31 -1.30
C ILE A 266 -7.34 28.04 -0.80
N ARG A 267 -6.21 27.89 -1.48
CA ARG A 267 -4.95 28.59 -1.15
C ARG A 267 -5.03 30.12 -1.20
N ASP A 268 -6.02 30.65 -1.92
CA ASP A 268 -6.23 32.10 -2.04
C ASP A 268 -7.06 32.63 -0.85
N PHE A 269 -7.53 31.73 0.04
CA PHE A 269 -8.20 32.06 1.29
C PHE A 269 -7.26 31.73 2.45
N ILE A 270 -7.14 32.66 3.39
CA ILE A 270 -6.27 32.50 4.57
C ILE A 270 -7.11 31.95 5.72
N TYR A 271 -6.64 30.92 6.40
CA TYR A 271 -7.30 30.42 7.61
C TYR A 271 -6.74 31.16 8.82
N ASP A 272 -7.63 31.73 9.62
CA ASP A 272 -7.32 32.34 10.91
C ASP A 272 -7.71 31.37 12.02
N GLU A 273 -6.69 30.84 12.71
CA GLU A 273 -6.85 29.87 13.81
C GLU A 273 -7.48 30.51 15.06
N TYR A 274 -7.18 31.78 15.33
CA TYR A 274 -7.66 32.46 16.53
C TYR A 274 -9.17 32.74 16.46
N TYR A 275 -9.65 33.17 15.29
CA TYR A 275 -11.08 33.45 15.07
C TYR A 275 -11.87 32.26 14.50
N ASP A 276 -11.22 31.12 14.24
CA ASP A 276 -11.78 29.96 13.51
C ASP A 276 -12.59 30.40 12.28
N SER A 277 -11.91 31.10 11.37
CA SER A 277 -12.55 31.68 10.19
C SER A 277 -11.61 31.69 8.98
N TYR A 278 -12.19 31.82 7.79
CA TYR A 278 -11.40 32.03 6.57
C TYR A 278 -11.54 33.48 6.11
N ILE A 279 -10.44 34.10 5.73
CA ILE A 279 -10.40 35.43 5.12
C ILE A 279 -10.30 35.25 3.61
N CYS A 280 -11.20 35.88 2.86
CA CYS A 280 -11.19 35.81 1.40
C CYS A 280 -10.25 36.85 0.76
N PRO A 281 -9.97 36.75 -0.55
CA PRO A 281 -9.17 37.75 -1.27
C PRO A 281 -9.71 39.20 -1.27
N ASN A 282 -10.94 39.41 -0.81
CA ASN A 282 -11.57 40.73 -0.66
C ASN A 282 -11.68 41.13 0.83
N ASP A 283 -10.85 40.52 1.69
CA ASP A 283 -10.76 40.76 3.14
C ASP A 283 -12.05 40.50 3.95
N GLU A 284 -13.07 39.87 3.35
CA GLU A 284 -14.28 39.43 4.05
C GLU A 284 -14.10 38.08 4.74
N PHE A 285 -14.75 37.92 5.90
CA PHE A 285 -14.71 36.70 6.69
C PHE A 285 -15.74 35.65 6.25
N LEU A 286 -15.30 34.40 6.26
CA LEU A 286 -16.13 33.20 6.16
C LEU A 286 -16.15 32.54 7.54
N THR A 287 -17.29 32.67 8.22
CA THR A 287 -17.45 32.15 9.59
C THR A 287 -17.75 30.67 9.58
N TYR A 288 -17.28 29.94 10.59
CA TYR A 288 -17.74 28.60 10.88
C TYR A 288 -19.27 28.54 11.01
N LYS A 289 -19.89 27.49 10.45
CA LYS A 289 -21.34 27.24 10.55
C LYS A 289 -21.65 25.91 11.24
N ARG A 290 -21.03 24.82 10.78
CA ARG A 290 -21.27 23.48 11.32
C ARG A 290 -20.22 22.47 10.91
N THR A 291 -20.06 21.45 11.75
CA THR A 291 -19.34 20.24 11.41
C THR A 291 -20.27 19.20 10.79
N MET A 292 -19.94 18.77 9.58
CA MET A 292 -20.65 17.73 8.83
C MET A 292 -20.30 16.33 9.35
N PRO A 293 -21.19 15.33 9.17
CA PRO A 293 -20.88 13.94 9.53
C PRO A 293 -19.70 13.31 8.80
N THR A 294 -19.23 13.93 7.71
CA THR A 294 -18.07 13.50 6.94
C THR A 294 -16.74 13.95 7.57
N GLY A 295 -16.75 14.59 8.75
CA GLY A 295 -15.54 15.14 9.37
C GLY A 295 -15.08 16.47 8.79
N HIS A 296 -15.96 17.20 8.10
CA HIS A 296 -15.64 18.49 7.50
C HIS A 296 -16.37 19.63 8.22
N ARG A 297 -15.63 20.64 8.67
CA ARG A 297 -16.14 21.93 9.13
C ARG A 297 -16.49 22.79 7.92
N LEU A 298 -17.70 23.34 7.93
CA LEU A 298 -18.23 24.18 6.87
C LEU A 298 -18.13 25.66 7.28
N TYR A 299 -17.44 26.43 6.44
CA TYR A 299 -17.30 27.89 6.54
C TYR A 299 -18.06 28.54 5.39
N MET A 300 -18.79 29.61 5.68
CA MET A 300 -19.65 30.27 4.70
C MET A 300 -19.47 31.78 4.76
N SER A 301 -19.40 32.40 3.59
CA SER A 301 -19.45 33.87 3.46
C SER A 301 -20.87 34.39 3.67
N ASN A 302 -21.00 35.66 4.01
CA ASN A 302 -22.30 36.33 4.06
C ASN A 302 -22.79 36.65 2.63
N SER A 303 -23.99 36.18 2.26
CA SER A 303 -24.57 36.43 0.93
C SER A 303 -24.71 37.90 0.61
N ASP A 304 -25.10 38.71 1.60
CA ASP A 304 -25.50 40.09 1.34
C ASP A 304 -24.28 40.92 0.96
N THR A 305 -23.17 40.74 1.70
CA THR A 305 -21.85 41.31 1.35
C THR A 305 -21.32 40.81 0.01
N CYS A 306 -21.53 39.54 -0.32
CA CYS A 306 -20.96 38.94 -1.51
C CYS A 306 -21.70 39.32 -2.81
N ARG A 307 -22.99 39.72 -2.74
CA ARG A 307 -23.76 40.15 -3.92
C ARG A 307 -23.17 41.39 -4.59
N GLU A 308 -22.59 42.28 -3.79
CA GLU A 308 -21.99 43.53 -4.25
C GLU A 308 -20.48 43.40 -4.50
N CYS A 309 -19.91 42.21 -4.29
CA CYS A 309 -18.47 41.99 -4.38
C CYS A 309 -17.97 42.02 -5.83
N PRO A 310 -16.96 42.83 -6.16
CA PRO A 310 -16.41 42.93 -7.52
C PRO A 310 -15.73 41.63 -7.98
N LEU A 311 -15.31 40.78 -7.03
CA LEU A 311 -14.61 39.53 -7.31
C LEU A 311 -15.54 38.31 -7.37
N LEU A 312 -16.87 38.50 -7.27
CA LEU A 312 -17.85 37.42 -7.21
C LEU A 312 -17.72 36.42 -8.38
N ASN A 313 -17.53 36.95 -9.60
CA ASN A 313 -17.39 36.16 -10.83
C ASN A 313 -16.20 35.19 -10.82
N LYS A 314 -15.17 35.49 -10.02
CA LYS A 314 -14.00 34.61 -9.81
C LYS A 314 -14.12 33.77 -8.53
N CYS A 315 -15.09 34.05 -7.68
CA CYS A 315 -15.21 33.42 -6.36
C CYS A 315 -16.18 32.23 -6.34
N THR A 316 -17.41 32.40 -6.83
CA THR A 316 -18.47 31.38 -6.73
C THR A 316 -19.51 31.54 -7.84
N GLU A 317 -20.04 30.43 -8.35
CA GLU A 317 -21.18 30.40 -9.29
C GLU A 317 -22.50 30.06 -8.57
N ASN A 318 -22.48 30.03 -7.24
CA ASN A 318 -23.67 29.70 -6.45
C ASN A 318 -24.74 30.78 -6.63
N LYS A 319 -25.98 30.37 -6.90
CA LYS A 319 -27.15 31.27 -7.07
C LYS A 319 -27.37 32.21 -5.88
N GLN A 320 -26.98 31.78 -4.67
CA GLN A 320 -27.10 32.59 -3.45
C GLN A 320 -25.93 33.57 -3.24
N CYS A 321 -24.97 33.63 -4.18
CA CYS A 321 -23.73 34.42 -4.08
C CYS A 321 -22.88 34.08 -2.84
N GLN A 322 -23.04 32.88 -2.27
CA GLN A 322 -22.28 32.44 -1.08
C GLN A 322 -21.13 31.52 -1.48
N LYS A 323 -19.94 31.82 -0.95
CA LYS A 323 -18.77 30.93 -1.00
C LYS A 323 -18.84 29.96 0.18
N GLN A 324 -18.58 28.70 -0.11
CA GLN A 324 -18.51 27.64 0.89
C GLN A 324 -17.11 27.02 0.85
N ILE A 325 -16.47 26.93 2.01
CA ILE A 325 -15.19 26.25 2.20
C ILE A 325 -15.40 25.11 3.19
N GLN A 326 -14.83 23.94 2.87
CA GLN A 326 -14.85 22.78 3.74
C GLN A 326 -13.43 22.51 4.21
N ARG A 327 -13.21 22.57 5.53
CA ARG A 327 -11.95 22.22 6.19
C ARG A 327 -12.14 20.88 6.89
N HIS A 328 -11.27 19.90 6.66
CA HIS A 328 -11.34 18.65 7.44
C HIS A 328 -10.98 18.92 8.92
N VAL A 329 -11.48 18.12 9.86
CA VAL A 329 -11.11 18.26 11.29
C VAL A 329 -9.58 18.10 11.46
N TRP A 330 -8.99 17.08 10.84
CA TRP A 330 -7.53 16.90 10.72
C TRP A 330 -6.86 17.67 9.57
N GLN A 331 -7.34 18.87 9.23
CA GLN A 331 -6.70 19.66 8.18
C GLN A 331 -5.36 20.23 8.63
N ASP A 332 -5.23 20.58 9.92
CA ASP A 332 -4.00 21.15 10.49
C ASP A 332 -2.80 20.20 10.25
N ASP A 333 -3.01 18.89 10.43
CA ASP A 333 -2.02 17.85 10.14
C ASP A 333 -1.59 17.80 8.66
N LEU A 334 -2.52 18.08 7.73
CA LEU A 334 -2.19 18.18 6.31
C LEU A 334 -1.46 19.47 5.98
N ASP A 335 -1.75 20.55 6.68
CA ASP A 335 -1.09 21.84 6.49
C ASP A 335 0.38 21.72 6.96
N ILE A 336 0.63 21.04 8.10
CA ILE A 336 1.98 20.64 8.53
C ILE A 336 2.71 19.83 7.44
N VAL A 337 2.04 18.86 6.81
CA VAL A 337 2.62 18.07 5.71
C VAL A 337 3.00 18.95 4.51
N GLU A 338 2.19 19.96 4.17
CA GLU A 338 2.51 20.91 3.09
C GLU A 338 3.71 21.79 3.44
N ASP A 339 3.84 22.22 4.70
CA ASP A 339 4.98 23.01 5.17
C ASP A 339 6.27 22.20 5.16
N LEU A 340 6.23 20.96 5.68
CA LEU A 340 7.36 20.03 5.69
C LEU A 340 7.97 19.82 4.31
N ARG A 341 7.15 19.82 3.25
CA ARG A 341 7.62 19.66 1.87
C ARG A 341 8.59 20.78 1.43
N PHE A 342 8.50 21.97 2.00
CA PHE A 342 9.42 23.06 1.64
C PHE A 342 10.81 22.90 2.24
N MET A 343 10.97 22.06 3.26
CA MET A 343 12.26 21.74 3.86
C MET A 343 13.13 20.89 2.92
N ASP A 344 14.39 21.27 2.74
CA ASP A 344 15.29 20.59 1.80
C ASP A 344 15.64 19.15 2.22
N SER A 345 15.67 18.86 3.52
CA SER A 345 15.83 17.49 4.04
C SER A 345 14.68 16.59 3.57
N ILE A 346 13.43 17.05 3.71
CA ILE A 346 12.22 16.32 3.30
C ILE A 346 12.17 16.13 1.79
N LYS A 347 12.53 17.17 1.00
CA LYS A 347 12.64 17.04 -0.46
C LYS A 347 13.66 15.97 -0.86
N LYS A 348 14.81 15.89 -0.19
CA LYS A 348 15.83 14.87 -0.45
C LYS A 348 15.30 13.47 -0.14
N ILE A 349 14.62 13.29 0.99
CA ILE A 349 13.99 12.00 1.36
C ILE A 349 12.95 11.61 0.32
N TYR A 350 12.04 12.51 -0.05
CA TYR A 350 11.01 12.21 -1.05
C TYR A 350 11.60 11.80 -2.40
N LYS A 351 12.69 12.46 -2.84
CA LYS A 351 13.41 12.09 -4.08
C LYS A 351 14.02 10.69 -4.03
N MET A 352 14.37 10.16 -2.86
CA MET A 352 14.90 8.79 -2.74
C MET A 352 13.84 7.72 -2.99
N ARG A 353 12.54 8.04 -2.90
CA ARG A 353 11.44 7.09 -3.13
C ARG A 353 11.51 6.45 -4.52
N SER A 354 11.78 7.24 -5.56
CA SER A 354 11.90 6.73 -6.94
C SER A 354 13.13 5.84 -7.15
N GLN A 355 14.18 6.02 -6.34
CA GLN A 355 15.42 5.26 -6.42
C GLN A 355 15.37 3.96 -5.59
N THR A 356 14.44 3.87 -4.65
CA THR A 356 14.31 2.77 -3.68
C THR A 356 13.13 1.87 -4.03
N ILE A 357 11.93 2.19 -3.54
CA ILE A 357 10.76 1.31 -3.63
C ILE A 357 10.26 1.13 -5.07
N GLU A 358 10.23 2.20 -5.88
CA GLU A 358 9.83 2.10 -7.29
C GLU A 358 10.81 1.21 -8.07
N ARG A 359 12.11 1.35 -7.81
CA ARG A 359 13.15 0.47 -8.36
C ARG A 359 12.98 -0.97 -7.89
N ARG A 360 12.61 -1.21 -6.62
CA ARG A 360 12.32 -2.57 -6.11
C ARG A 360 11.13 -3.19 -6.82
N PHE A 361 10.07 -2.43 -7.07
CA PHE A 361 8.94 -2.94 -7.86
C PHE A 361 9.30 -3.19 -9.33
N GLY A 362 10.15 -2.35 -9.92
CA GLY A 362 10.75 -2.60 -11.23
C GLY A 362 11.48 -3.94 -11.28
N ASP A 363 12.42 -4.16 -10.36
CA ASP A 363 13.18 -5.42 -10.25
C ASP A 363 12.26 -6.62 -10.01
N ALA A 364 11.27 -6.48 -9.12
CA ALA A 364 10.31 -7.54 -8.82
C ALA A 364 9.56 -7.99 -10.10
N LYS A 365 9.14 -7.03 -10.93
CA LYS A 365 8.40 -7.27 -12.17
C LYS A 365 9.28 -7.80 -13.29
N GLU A 366 10.44 -7.21 -13.51
CA GLU A 366 11.31 -7.56 -14.64
C GLU A 366 12.21 -8.76 -14.36
N GLN A 367 12.80 -8.84 -13.17
CA GLN A 367 13.82 -9.85 -12.84
C GLN A 367 13.27 -11.02 -12.04
N HIS A 368 12.19 -10.84 -11.28
CA HIS A 368 11.67 -11.86 -10.35
C HIS A 368 10.29 -12.42 -10.72
N GLY A 369 9.76 -12.05 -11.90
CA GLY A 369 8.57 -12.64 -12.47
C GLY A 369 7.24 -12.19 -11.84
N MET A 370 7.21 -11.04 -11.16
CA MET A 370 6.04 -10.53 -10.42
C MET A 370 5.02 -9.74 -11.28
N ARG A 371 5.07 -9.84 -12.61
CA ARG A 371 4.06 -9.17 -13.47
C ARG A 371 2.68 -9.85 -13.42
N TRP A 372 2.64 -11.15 -13.11
CA TRP A 372 1.43 -11.97 -13.15
C TRP A 372 1.43 -12.95 -11.96
N THR A 373 0.29 -13.20 -11.34
CA THR A 373 0.18 -14.27 -10.36
C THR A 373 0.19 -15.63 -11.06
N ARG A 374 0.91 -16.60 -10.48
CA ARG A 374 0.87 -17.99 -10.93
C ARG A 374 -0.29 -18.75 -10.29
N PHE A 375 -0.53 -18.40 -9.02
CA PHE A 375 -1.55 -19.00 -8.20
C PHE A 375 -2.81 -18.14 -8.14
N ARG A 376 -3.87 -18.76 -7.61
CA ARG A 376 -5.19 -18.17 -7.33
C ARG A 376 -5.47 -18.39 -5.86
N SER A 377 -6.26 -17.51 -5.25
CA SER A 377 -6.34 -17.23 -3.81
C SER A 377 -5.27 -16.26 -3.30
N LEU A 378 -5.73 -15.37 -2.42
CA LEU A 378 -4.95 -14.39 -1.70
C LEU A 378 -3.83 -15.05 -0.92
N GLU A 379 -4.13 -16.14 -0.20
CA GLU A 379 -3.15 -16.90 0.58
C GLU A 379 -1.95 -17.34 -0.27
N LYS A 380 -2.19 -18.00 -1.41
CA LYS A 380 -1.09 -18.46 -2.29
C LYS A 380 -0.30 -17.32 -2.91
N VAL A 381 -0.97 -16.21 -3.23
CA VAL A 381 -0.33 -15.03 -3.80
C VAL A 381 0.53 -14.33 -2.75
N THR A 382 0.04 -14.20 -1.52
CA THR A 382 0.79 -13.67 -0.37
C THR A 382 2.07 -14.49 -0.14
N MET A 383 1.97 -15.81 -0.15
CA MET A 383 3.14 -16.69 0.01
C MET A 383 4.16 -16.54 -1.12
N ASP A 384 3.70 -16.56 -2.37
CA ASP A 384 4.57 -16.45 -3.54
C ASP A 384 5.28 -15.08 -3.62
N THR A 385 4.58 -14.00 -3.24
CA THR A 385 5.13 -12.66 -3.17
C THR A 385 6.10 -12.50 -1.99
N MET A 386 5.76 -12.98 -0.80
CA MET A 386 6.64 -13.00 0.37
C MET A 386 7.97 -13.70 0.06
N PHE A 387 7.91 -14.88 -0.56
CA PHE A 387 9.11 -15.61 -0.95
C PHE A 387 9.92 -14.86 -2.03
N THR A 388 9.25 -14.12 -2.91
CA THR A 388 9.92 -13.25 -3.89
C THR A 388 10.64 -12.09 -3.20
N CYS A 389 9.99 -11.43 -2.23
CA CYS A 389 10.60 -10.39 -1.39
C CYS A 389 11.81 -10.93 -0.60
N ALA A 390 11.70 -12.14 -0.06
CA ALA A 390 12.82 -12.83 0.61
C ALA A 390 14.00 -13.05 -0.34
N ALA A 391 13.75 -13.57 -1.55
CA ALA A 391 14.79 -13.78 -2.56
C ALA A 391 15.46 -12.45 -2.99
N MET A 392 14.69 -11.37 -3.11
CA MET A 392 15.22 -10.03 -3.41
C MET A 392 16.14 -9.52 -2.30
N ASN A 393 15.73 -9.66 -1.03
CA ASN A 393 16.57 -9.29 0.11
C ASN A 393 17.84 -10.15 0.14
N LEU A 394 17.74 -11.47 -0.07
CA LEU A 394 18.91 -12.37 -0.07
C LEU A 394 19.93 -11.98 -1.14
N LYS A 395 19.47 -11.70 -2.38
CA LYS A 395 20.32 -11.21 -3.46
C LYS A 395 21.06 -9.94 -3.03
N LYS A 396 20.36 -9.04 -2.34
CA LYS A 396 20.93 -7.78 -1.87
C LYS A 396 21.95 -7.97 -0.74
N VAL A 397 21.66 -8.81 0.24
CA VAL A 397 22.60 -9.19 1.31
C VAL A 397 23.88 -9.74 0.69
N SER A 398 23.77 -10.68 -0.25
CA SER A 398 24.93 -11.26 -0.94
C SER A 398 25.77 -10.19 -1.66
N MET A 399 25.15 -9.23 -2.33
CA MET A 399 25.86 -8.15 -3.04
C MET A 399 26.51 -7.11 -2.11
N TRP A 400 26.11 -7.04 -0.83
CA TRP A 400 26.64 -6.06 0.12
C TRP A 400 27.70 -6.67 1.04
N LEU A 401 27.64 -7.98 1.26
CA LEU A 401 28.61 -8.72 2.06
C LEU A 401 29.79 -9.26 1.24
N THR A 402 29.68 -9.26 -0.09
CA THR A 402 30.77 -9.59 -1.02
C THR A 402 31.32 -8.31 -1.59
#